data_AF-A0A519DUW7-F1
#
_entry.id   AF-A0A519DUW7-F1
#
_cell.length_a   1.000
_cell.length_b   1.000
_cell.length_c   1.000
_cell.angle_alpha   90.00
_cell.angle_beta   90.00
_cell.angle_gamma   90.00
#
_symmetry.space_group_name_H-M   'P 1'
#
loop_
_entity.id
_entity.type
_entity.pdbx_description
1 polymer ?
#
loop_
_entity_poly.entity_id
_entity_poly.type
_entity_poly.pdbx_seq_one_letter_code
_entity_poly.pdbx_strand_id
1 'polypeptide(L)' 'TEQRDRLAALCTAAGATDPNLLADTLSLLLEGARVNRQATGADGSSRRLRESCNATIKAFAPS' A
#
# COMPACT_ATOMS: atom_id res chain seq x y z
N THR A 1 -0.74 -2.96 -14.36
CA THR A 1 0.75 -3.08 -14.38
C THR A 1 1.10 -4.31 -13.59
N GLU A 2 2.14 -5.06 -13.96
CA GLU A 2 2.48 -6.34 -13.31
C GLU A 2 2.63 -6.24 -11.78
N GLN A 3 3.11 -5.09 -11.27
CA GLN A 3 3.23 -4.84 -9.85
C GLN A 3 1.86 -4.79 -9.14
N ARG A 4 0.87 -4.11 -9.73
CA ARG A 4 -0.50 -4.03 -9.19
C ARG A 4 -1.14 -5.41 -9.16
N ASP A 5 -0.94 -6.20 -10.20
CA ASP A 5 -1.55 -7.53 -10.33
C ASP A 5 -0.95 -8.53 -9.34
N ARG A 6 0.37 -8.46 -9.09
CA ARG A 6 1.00 -9.17 -7.97
C ARG A 6 0.45 -8.73 -6.62
N LEU A 7 0.25 -7.43 -6.42
CA LEU A 7 -0.30 -6.91 -5.17
C LEU A 7 -1.73 -7.40 -4.93
N ALA A 8 -2.57 -7.39 -5.98
CA ALA A 8 -3.93 -7.92 -5.92
C ALA A 8 -3.94 -9.43 -5.58
N ALA A 9 -3.05 -10.22 -6.19
CA ALA A 9 -2.91 -11.63 -5.85
C ALA A 9 -2.53 -11.86 -4.37
N LEU A 10 -1.61 -11.05 -3.83
CA LEU A 10 -1.25 -11.10 -2.41
C LEU A 10 -2.42 -10.71 -1.50
N CYS A 11 -3.18 -9.66 -1.85
CA CYS A 11 -4.35 -9.23 -1.09
C CYS A 11 -5.44 -10.30 -1.09
N THR A 12 -5.64 -10.99 -2.22
CA THR A 12 -6.56 -12.12 -2.33
C THR A 12 -6.11 -13.29 -1.46
N ALA A 13 -4.82 -13.64 -1.52
CA ALA A 13 -4.26 -14.72 -0.69
C ALA A 13 -4.34 -14.41 0.82
N ALA A 14 -4.31 -13.12 1.20
CA ALA A 14 -4.48 -12.65 2.56
C ALA A 14 -5.96 -12.62 3.03
N GLY A 15 -6.91 -12.91 2.14
CA GLY A 15 -8.34 -12.88 2.46
C GLY A 15 -8.90 -11.48 2.66
N ALA A 16 -8.32 -10.46 2.01
CA ALA A 16 -8.82 -9.10 2.11
C ALA A 16 -10.27 -8.99 1.61
N THR A 17 -11.06 -8.14 2.27
CA THR A 17 -12.49 -7.93 1.96
C THR A 17 -12.70 -7.35 0.56
N ASP A 18 -11.76 -6.52 0.08
CA ASP A 18 -11.68 -6.07 -1.31
C ASP A 18 -10.21 -6.05 -1.78
N PRO A 19 -9.73 -7.16 -2.38
CA PRO A 19 -8.34 -7.30 -2.77
C PRO A 19 -7.86 -6.32 -3.84
N ASN A 20 -8.74 -5.95 -4.76
CA ASN A 20 -8.39 -5.04 -5.85
C ASN A 20 -8.28 -3.60 -5.34
N LEU A 21 -9.24 -3.16 -4.52
CA LEU A 21 -9.20 -1.82 -3.94
C LEU A 21 -8.04 -1.65 -2.96
N LEU A 22 -7.73 -2.69 -2.17
CA LEU A 22 -6.54 -2.68 -1.31
C LEU A 22 -5.26 -2.55 -2.14
N ALA A 23 -5.13 -3.31 -3.23
CA ALA A 23 -3.98 -3.25 -4.12
C ALA A 23 -3.81 -1.87 -4.79
N ASP A 24 -4.90 -1.26 -5.24
CA ASP A 24 -4.88 0.08 -5.83
C ASP A 24 -4.47 1.13 -4.79
N THR A 25 -5.03 1.05 -3.59
CA THR A 25 -4.73 1.99 -2.49
C THR A 25 -3.25 1.91 -2.09
N LEU A 26 -2.70 0.70 -1.93
CA LEU A 26 -1.28 0.49 -1.64
C LEU A 26 -0.38 1.00 -2.76
N SER A 27 -0.80 0.84 -4.02
CA SER A 27 -0.06 1.37 -5.17
C SER A 27 0.00 2.90 -5.15
N LEU A 28 -1.12 3.57 -4.86
CA LEU A 28 -1.17 5.03 -4.71
C LEU A 28 -0.29 5.53 -3.57
N LEU A 29 -0.28 4.85 -2.42
CA LEU A 29 0.59 5.18 -1.29
C LEU A 29 2.07 5.06 -1.65
N LEU A 30 2.46 4.02 -2.39
CA LEU A 30 3.83 3.81 -2.83
C LEU A 30 4.29 4.90 -3.80
N GLU A 31 3.47 5.27 -4.78
CA GLU A 31 3.77 6.36 -5.71
C GLU A 31 3.86 7.71 -4.98
N GLY A 32 2.93 7.99 -4.06
CA GLY A 32 2.99 9.19 -3.22
C GLY A 32 4.27 9.28 -2.38
N ALA A 33 4.74 8.15 -1.83
CA ALA A 33 6.00 8.11 -1.10
C ALA A 33 7.25 8.24 -1.97
N ARG A 34 7.23 7.73 -3.22
CA ARG A 34 8.31 7.94 -4.19
C ARG A 34 8.46 9.41 -4.54
N VAL A 35 7.35 10.11 -4.76
CA VAL A 35 7.34 11.56 -4.99
C VAL A 35 7.84 12.30 -3.74
N ASN A 36 7.35 11.93 -2.55
CA ASN A 36 7.75 12.60 -1.31
C ASN A 36 9.23 12.37 -0.92
N ARG A 37 9.80 11.19 -1.17
CA ARG A 37 11.23 10.92 -0.95
C ARG A 37 12.14 11.82 -1.76
N GLN A 38 11.78 12.09 -3.02
CA GLN A 38 12.52 13.00 -3.89
C GLN A 38 12.50 14.43 -3.34
N ALA A 39 11.51 14.78 -2.51
CA ALA A 39 11.34 16.12 -1.93
C ALA A 39 11.91 16.30 -0.51
N THR A 40 11.94 15.26 0.36
CA THR A 40 12.19 15.43 1.81
C THR A 40 13.29 14.54 2.43
N GLY A 41 13.98 13.69 1.65
CA GLY A 41 15.03 12.82 2.18
C GLY A 41 14.51 11.53 2.86
N ALA A 42 15.42 10.59 3.13
CA ALA A 42 15.10 9.16 3.31
C ALA A 42 14.39 8.78 4.62
N ASP A 43 14.63 9.50 5.72
CA ASP A 43 14.35 8.99 7.07
C ASP A 43 12.93 9.26 7.59
N GLY A 44 12.28 10.35 7.19
CA GLY A 44 10.94 10.73 7.66
C GLY A 44 9.79 10.12 6.85
N SER A 45 9.95 10.04 5.52
CA SER A 45 8.91 9.58 4.59
C SER A 45 8.62 8.08 4.73
N SER A 46 9.63 7.29 5.06
CA SER A 46 9.53 5.83 5.14
C SER A 46 8.73 5.34 6.36
N ARG A 47 8.76 6.06 7.49
CA ARG A 47 7.95 5.72 8.68
C ARG A 47 6.47 5.96 8.43
N ARG A 48 6.12 7.15 7.95
CA ARG A 48 4.72 7.54 7.67
C ARG A 48 4.08 6.64 6.61
N LEU A 49 4.82 6.31 5.54
CA LEU A 49 4.35 5.34 4.53
C LEU A 49 4.00 4.00 5.17
N ARG A 50 4.89 3.46 6.01
CA ARG A 50 4.68 2.15 6.64
C ARG A 50 3.47 2.15 7.56
N GLU A 51 3.27 3.23 8.32
CA GLU A 51 2.08 3.41 9.16
C GLU A 51 0.80 3.46 8.33
N SER A 52 0.79 4.24 7.24
CA SER A 52 -0.35 4.32 6.32
C SER A 52 -0.68 2.98 5.68
N CYS A 53 0.32 2.26 5.15
CA CYS A 53 0.10 0.93 4.55
C CYS A 53 -0.49 -0.05 5.58
N ASN A 54 0.02 -0.04 6.82
CA ASN A 54 -0.49 -0.92 7.87
C ASN A 54 -1.95 -0.59 8.25
N ALA A 55 -2.28 0.70 8.35
CA ALA A 55 -3.64 1.15 8.61
C ALA A 55 -4.60 0.72 7.49
N THR A 56 -4.19 0.89 6.22
CA THR A 56 -4.97 0.43 5.06
C THR A 56 -5.17 -1.08 5.11
N ILE A 57 -4.12 -1.89 5.29
CA ILE A 57 -4.25 -3.36 5.37
C ILE A 57 -5.25 -3.77 6.46
N LYS A 58 -5.19 -3.14 7.64
CA LYS A 58 -6.15 -3.40 8.72
C LYS A 58 -7.59 -3.02 8.36
N ALA A 59 -7.79 -1.93 7.63
CA ALA A 59 -9.12 -1.50 7.19
C ALA A 59 -9.77 -2.47 6.19
N PHE A 60 -8.96 -3.24 5.46
CA PHE A 60 -9.40 -4.25 4.50
C PHE A 60 -9.26 -5.69 5.02
N ALA A 61 -8.91 -5.86 6.30
CA ALA A 61 -8.84 -7.18 6.90
C ALA A 61 -10.22 -7.85 6.90
N PRO A 62 -10.28 -9.18 6.76
CA PRO A 62 -11.54 -9.91 6.88
C PRO A 62 -12.15 -9.71 8.28
N SER A 63 -13.49 -9.59 8.31
CA SER A 63 -14.30 -9.42 9.52
C SER A 63 -14.26 -10.61 10.45
#